data_AF-A0A7U9P7S2-F1
#
_entry.id   AF-A0A7U9P7S2-F1
#
_cell.length_a   1.000
_cell.length_b   1.000
_cell.length_c   1.000
_cell.angle_alpha   90.00
_cell.angle_beta   90.00
_cell.angle_gamma   90.00
#
_symmetry.space_group_name_H-M   'P 1'
#
loop_
_entity.id
_entity.type
_entity.pdbx_description
1 polymer ?
#
loop_
_entity_poly.entity_id
_entity_poly.type
_entity_poly.pdbx_seq_one_letter_code
_entity_poly.pdbx_strand_id
1 'polypeptide(L)'
;MNLIPALQIVCTRPKDLTRQDLRELITILETKGFKLSHLQTAWKQAKNEEIAADIISFIRQAALGDALIDHETRVKRAMQKVYSLHDWTPRQKKWLERIEKQLLKFPVLAPNPEDAFSEEPFRSQGGYNMLKREFGDYIDKIVYTINEHLYIS
;
A
#
# COMPACT_ATOMS: atom_id res chain seq x y z
N MET A 1 -16.60 14.20 15.60
CA MET A 1 -16.13 12.86 16.01
C MET A 1 -15.73 12.09 14.76
N ASN A 2 -14.48 11.62 14.65
CA ASN A 2 -14.05 10.79 13.52
C ASN A 2 -14.79 9.45 13.58
N LEU A 3 -15.71 9.24 12.63
CA LEU A 3 -16.55 8.05 12.58
C LEU A 3 -15.77 6.76 12.26
N ILE A 4 -14.49 6.86 11.89
CA ILE A 4 -13.53 5.75 11.71
C ILE A 4 -12.10 6.30 11.90
N PRO A 5 -11.31 5.90 12.91
CA PRO A 5 -9.92 6.37 13.09
C PRO A 5 -9.02 6.15 11.85
N ALA A 6 -9.21 5.03 11.14
CA ALA A 6 -8.47 4.73 9.92
C ALA A 6 -8.67 5.76 8.79
N LEU A 7 -9.83 6.44 8.71
CA LEU A 7 -10.04 7.52 7.72
C LEU A 7 -9.09 8.69 7.96
N GLN A 8 -8.85 9.06 9.22
CA GLN A 8 -7.91 10.12 9.56
C GLN A 8 -6.47 9.72 9.16
N ILE A 9 -6.10 8.46 9.40
CA ILE A 9 -4.77 7.93 9.04
C ILE A 9 -4.59 7.98 7.52
N VAL A 10 -5.57 7.50 6.74
CA VAL A 10 -5.56 7.54 5.27
C VAL A 10 -5.31 8.94 4.73
N CYS A 11 -5.96 9.95 5.30
CA CYS A 11 -5.84 11.33 4.81
C CYS A 11 -4.52 11.99 5.23
N THR A 12 -4.07 11.77 6.47
CA THR A 12 -2.99 12.58 7.06
C THR A 12 -1.63 11.88 7.12
N ARG A 13 -1.63 10.56 7.27
CA ARG A 13 -0.43 9.74 7.51
C ARG A 13 -0.60 8.33 6.95
N PRO A 14 -0.84 8.17 5.64
CA PRO A 14 -1.12 6.86 5.03
C PRO A 14 0.03 5.85 5.22
N LYS A 15 1.27 6.33 5.43
CA LYS A 15 2.44 5.51 5.80
C LYS A 15 2.30 4.78 7.15
N ASP A 16 1.41 5.26 8.01
CA ASP A 16 1.15 4.67 9.33
C ASP A 16 0.02 3.62 9.29
N LEU A 17 -0.53 3.30 8.11
CA LEU A 17 -1.56 2.27 7.99
C LEU A 17 -0.98 0.89 8.25
N THR A 18 -1.71 0.10 9.02
CA THR A 18 -1.53 -1.36 9.11
C THR A 18 -2.48 -2.07 8.18
N ARG A 19 -2.23 -3.37 7.95
CA ARG A 19 -3.17 -4.21 7.21
C ARG A 19 -4.52 -4.36 7.89
N GLN A 20 -4.52 -4.37 9.21
CA GLN A 20 -5.73 -4.42 9.99
C GLN A 20 -6.57 -3.14 9.80
N ASP A 21 -5.93 -1.97 9.86
CA ASP A 21 -6.62 -0.68 9.62
C ASP A 21 -7.32 -0.66 8.27
N LEU A 22 -6.62 -1.10 7.20
CA LEU A 22 -7.19 -1.12 5.86
C LEU A 22 -8.31 -2.16 5.72
N ARG A 23 -8.19 -3.34 6.34
CA ARG A 23 -9.26 -4.36 6.35
C ARG A 23 -10.52 -3.83 7.04
N GLU A 24 -10.38 -3.26 8.23
CA GLU A 24 -11.50 -2.69 8.98
C GLU A 24 -12.17 -1.55 8.22
N LEU A 25 -11.36 -0.66 7.64
CA LEU A 25 -11.85 0.43 6.82
C LEU A 25 -12.68 -0.07 5.62
N ILE A 26 -12.17 -1.07 4.89
CA ILE A 26 -12.91 -1.70 3.79
C ILE A 26 -14.23 -2.27 4.30
N THR A 27 -14.22 -3.06 5.37
CA THR A 27 -15.44 -3.66 5.95
C THR A 27 -16.48 -2.60 6.32
N ILE A 28 -16.07 -1.49 6.93
CA ILE A 28 -17.01 -0.42 7.31
C ILE A 28 -17.58 0.27 6.07
N LEU A 29 -16.74 0.56 5.07
CA LEU A 29 -17.18 1.19 3.81
C LEU A 29 -18.15 0.30 3.05
N GLU A 30 -17.86 -0.99 2.94
CA GLU A 30 -18.75 -1.97 2.29
C GLU A 30 -20.08 -2.08 3.02
N THR A 31 -20.09 -2.09 4.36
CA THR A 31 -21.33 -2.09 5.17
C THR A 31 -22.19 -0.85 4.90
N LYS A 32 -21.57 0.26 4.51
CA LYS A 32 -22.25 1.50 4.12
C LYS A 32 -22.56 1.58 2.61
N GLY A 33 -22.32 0.52 1.85
CA GLY A 33 -22.58 0.44 0.41
C GLY A 33 -21.44 0.92 -0.50
N PHE A 34 -20.30 1.33 0.07
CA PHE A 34 -19.13 1.84 -0.65
C PHE A 34 -18.12 0.72 -0.97
N LYS A 35 -18.51 -0.21 -1.85
CA LYS A 35 -17.60 -1.23 -2.39
C LYS A 35 -16.64 -0.62 -3.41
N LEU A 36 -15.39 -1.08 -3.44
CA LEU A 36 -14.37 -0.55 -4.37
C LEU A 36 -14.82 -0.58 -5.84
N SER A 37 -15.40 -1.70 -6.28
CA SER A 37 -15.90 -1.84 -7.66
C SER A 37 -17.02 -0.85 -7.98
N HIS A 38 -17.88 -0.53 -7.00
CA HIS A 38 -18.93 0.47 -7.16
C HIS A 38 -18.33 1.88 -7.27
N LEU A 39 -17.30 2.19 -6.48
CA LEU A 39 -16.59 3.47 -6.55
C LEU A 39 -15.91 3.67 -7.92
N GLN A 40 -15.24 2.64 -8.43
CA GLN A 40 -14.64 2.67 -9.77
C GLN A 40 -15.69 2.85 -10.86
N THR A 41 -16.83 2.14 -10.77
CA THR A 41 -17.94 2.28 -11.72
C THR A 41 -18.57 3.67 -11.67
N ALA A 42 -18.80 4.20 -10.47
CA ALA A 42 -19.36 5.53 -10.27
C ALA A 42 -18.41 6.62 -10.82
N TRP A 43 -17.10 6.47 -10.62
CA TRP A 43 -16.11 7.38 -11.21
C TRP A 43 -16.17 7.37 -12.73
N LYS A 44 -16.16 6.18 -13.35
CA LYS A 44 -16.28 6.03 -14.79
C LYS A 44 -17.53 6.69 -15.34
N GLN A 45 -18.68 6.52 -14.69
CA GLN A 45 -19.94 7.15 -15.11
C GLN A 45 -19.92 8.68 -14.93
N ALA A 46 -19.37 9.17 -13.83
CA ALA A 46 -19.38 10.60 -13.50
C ALA A 46 -18.32 11.41 -14.28
N LYS A 47 -17.18 10.81 -14.61
CA LYS A 47 -16.02 11.48 -15.23
C LYS A 47 -15.68 10.99 -16.63
N ASN A 48 -16.35 9.94 -17.12
CA ASN A 48 -16.03 9.27 -18.39
C ASN A 48 -14.57 8.81 -18.45
N GLU A 49 -14.03 8.38 -17.30
CA GLU A 49 -12.63 7.95 -17.13
C GLU A 49 -12.58 6.61 -16.41
N GLU A 50 -11.92 5.63 -17.00
CA GLU A 50 -11.73 4.32 -16.38
C GLU A 50 -10.42 4.29 -15.59
N ILE A 51 -10.52 4.01 -14.28
CA ILE A 51 -9.36 3.98 -13.40
C ILE A 51 -9.47 2.87 -12.36
N ALA A 52 -8.45 2.01 -12.27
CA ALA A 52 -8.35 0.96 -11.26
C ALA A 52 -7.66 1.49 -9.98
N ALA A 53 -8.18 2.60 -9.44
CA ALA A 53 -7.71 3.17 -8.18
C ALA A 53 -8.13 2.29 -6.99
N ASP A 54 -7.33 2.30 -5.93
CA ASP A 54 -7.62 1.62 -4.66
C ASP A 54 -8.51 2.45 -3.73
N ILE A 55 -9.01 1.80 -2.67
CA ILE A 55 -9.91 2.43 -1.69
C ILE A 55 -9.27 3.63 -0.97
N ILE A 56 -7.95 3.57 -0.72
CA ILE A 56 -7.19 4.66 -0.08
C ILE A 56 -7.20 5.88 -1.01
N SER A 57 -6.98 5.68 -2.30
CA SER A 57 -6.98 6.73 -3.32
C SER A 57 -8.35 7.38 -3.45
N PHE A 58 -9.45 6.61 -3.45
CA PHE A 58 -10.80 7.18 -3.46
C PHE A 58 -11.12 8.02 -2.23
N ILE A 59 -10.73 7.57 -1.03
CA ILE A 59 -10.94 8.33 0.20
C ILE A 59 -10.15 9.64 0.16
N ARG A 60 -8.88 9.59 -0.26
CA ARG A 60 -8.02 10.77 -0.36
C ARG A 60 -8.51 11.74 -1.42
N GLN A 61 -9.00 11.26 -2.56
CA GLN A 61 -9.66 12.11 -3.55
C GLN A 61 -10.87 12.82 -2.91
N ALA A 62 -11.74 12.08 -2.22
CA ALA A 62 -12.97 12.65 -1.67
C ALA A 62 -12.70 13.64 -0.52
N ALA A 63 -11.66 13.40 0.27
CA ALA A 63 -11.33 14.20 1.44
C ALA A 63 -10.36 15.37 1.15
N LEU A 64 -9.42 15.18 0.21
CA LEU A 64 -8.31 16.10 -0.04
C LEU A 64 -8.28 16.65 -1.46
N GLY A 65 -9.03 16.07 -2.40
CA GLY A 65 -8.99 16.43 -3.81
C GLY A 65 -7.77 15.87 -4.57
N ASP A 66 -7.05 14.90 -3.98
CA ASP A 66 -5.91 14.22 -4.63
C ASP A 66 -6.32 13.66 -6.01
N ALA A 67 -5.45 13.79 -7.00
CA ALA A 67 -5.64 13.14 -8.28
C ALA A 67 -5.67 11.61 -8.10
N LEU A 68 -6.65 10.95 -8.73
CA LEU A 68 -6.66 9.50 -8.76
C LEU A 68 -5.55 9.00 -9.68
N ILE A 69 -4.80 8.03 -9.17
CA ILE A 69 -3.77 7.31 -9.91
C ILE A 69 -4.14 5.84 -9.83
N ASP A 70 -3.96 5.13 -10.94
CA ASP A 70 -4.08 3.69 -11.01
C ASP A 70 -3.22 2.98 -9.94
N HIS A 71 -3.78 1.95 -9.31
CA HIS A 71 -3.14 1.26 -8.20
C HIS A 71 -1.81 0.61 -8.60
N GLU A 72 -1.76 -0.04 -9.77
CA GLU A 72 -0.53 -0.66 -10.26
C GLU A 72 0.55 0.39 -10.54
N THR A 73 0.15 1.51 -11.13
CA THR A 73 1.04 2.66 -11.39
C THR A 73 1.64 3.19 -10.08
N ARG A 74 0.83 3.31 -9.03
CA ARG A 74 1.26 3.77 -7.71
C ARG A 74 2.30 2.82 -7.09
N VAL A 75 2.01 1.52 -7.08
CA VAL A 75 2.92 0.50 -6.54
C VAL A 75 4.23 0.49 -7.32
N LYS A 76 4.18 0.53 -8.66
CA LYS A 76 5.37 0.59 -9.51
C LYS A 76 6.24 1.80 -9.22
N ARG A 77 5.65 2.99 -9.04
CA ARG A 77 6.40 4.22 -8.70
C ARG A 77 7.13 4.08 -7.36
N ALA A 78 6.48 3.53 -6.34
CA ALA A 78 7.12 3.29 -5.05
C ALA A 78 8.25 2.26 -5.16
N MET A 79 8.02 1.14 -5.86
CA MET A 79 9.02 0.10 -6.04
C MET A 79 10.20 0.55 -6.90
N GLN A 80 10.01 1.42 -7.89
CA GLN A 80 11.11 2.02 -8.66
C GLN A 80 12.10 2.76 -7.76
N LYS A 81 11.62 3.46 -6.72
CA LYS A 81 12.50 4.11 -5.74
C LYS A 81 13.34 3.07 -5.00
N VAL A 82 12.72 1.97 -4.57
CA VAL A 82 13.43 0.85 -3.93
C VAL A 82 14.48 0.23 -4.85
N TYR A 83 14.13 -0.05 -6.11
CA TYR A 83 15.07 -0.63 -7.08
C TYR A 83 16.27 0.28 -7.34
N SER A 84 16.12 1.60 -7.19
CA SER A 84 17.21 2.57 -7.35
C SER A 84 18.10 2.77 -6.11
N LEU A 85 17.75 2.19 -4.94
CA LEU A 85 18.51 2.40 -3.70
C LEU A 85 19.88 1.70 -3.70
N HIS A 86 20.01 0.58 -4.42
CA HIS A 86 21.18 -0.26 -4.40
C HIS A 86 21.22 -1.21 -5.60
N ASP A 87 22.40 -1.72 -5.93
CA ASP A 87 22.56 -2.77 -6.93
C ASP A 87 22.18 -4.14 -6.35
N TRP A 88 20.89 -4.44 -6.44
CA TRP A 88 20.33 -5.68 -5.89
C TRP A 88 20.81 -6.92 -6.64
N THR A 89 21.23 -7.93 -5.88
CA THR A 89 21.51 -9.28 -6.41
C THR A 89 20.24 -9.92 -7.00
N PRO A 90 20.36 -10.93 -7.88
CA PRO A 90 19.19 -11.65 -8.41
C PRO A 90 18.28 -12.24 -7.32
N ARG A 91 18.85 -12.67 -6.19
CA ARG A 91 18.07 -13.21 -5.06
C ARG A 91 17.29 -12.11 -4.33
N GLN A 92 17.90 -10.95 -4.10
CA GLN A 92 17.25 -9.78 -3.52
C GLN A 92 16.14 -9.25 -4.44
N LYS A 93 16.37 -9.19 -5.75
CA LYS A 93 15.34 -8.79 -6.73
C LYS A 93 14.09 -9.68 -6.65
N LYS A 94 14.26 -11.00 -6.53
CA LYS A 94 13.11 -11.92 -6.33
C LYS A 94 12.32 -11.63 -5.05
N TRP A 95 12.98 -11.15 -3.99
CA TRP A 95 12.28 -10.70 -2.78
C TRP A 95 11.54 -9.40 -3.00
N LEU A 96 12.16 -8.41 -3.65
CA LEU A 96 11.50 -7.15 -4.00
C LEU A 96 10.27 -7.36 -4.89
N GLU A 97 10.35 -8.26 -5.88
CA GLU A 97 9.21 -8.65 -6.72
C GLU A 97 8.06 -9.28 -5.90
N ARG A 98 8.36 -9.99 -4.81
CA ARG A 98 7.34 -10.55 -3.91
C ARG A 98 6.68 -9.45 -3.08
N ILE A 99 7.45 -8.46 -2.63
CA ILE A 99 6.93 -7.26 -1.95
C ILE A 99 6.00 -6.50 -2.90
N GLU A 100 6.43 -6.26 -4.13
CA GLU A 100 5.62 -5.62 -5.18
C GLU A 100 4.32 -6.38 -5.45
N LYS A 101 4.40 -7.71 -5.65
CA LYS A 101 3.20 -8.55 -5.82
C LYS A 101 2.25 -8.51 -4.63
N GLN A 102 2.79 -8.40 -3.42
CA GLN A 102 1.96 -8.26 -2.23
C GLN A 102 1.27 -6.90 -2.18
N LEU A 103 1.98 -5.82 -2.51
CA LEU A 103 1.42 -4.47 -2.57
C LEU A 103 0.30 -4.33 -3.60
N LEU A 104 0.41 -5.02 -4.76
CA LEU A 104 -0.64 -5.07 -5.78
C LEU A 104 -1.92 -5.78 -5.31
N LYS A 105 -1.82 -6.66 -4.31
CA LYS A 105 -2.98 -7.31 -3.69
C LYS A 105 -3.52 -6.51 -2.52
N PHE A 106 -2.62 -5.90 -1.77
CA PHE A 106 -2.92 -5.20 -0.54
C PHE A 106 -1.98 -3.99 -0.39
N PRO A 107 -2.46 -2.75 -0.63
CA PRO A 107 -1.63 -1.53 -0.75
C PRO A 107 -0.89 -1.05 0.51
N VAL A 108 -0.67 -1.92 1.50
CA VAL A 108 -0.10 -1.56 2.80
C VAL A 108 0.82 -2.68 3.28
N LEU A 109 2.00 -2.31 3.77
CA LEU A 109 2.91 -3.22 4.46
C LEU A 109 2.60 -3.22 5.97
N ALA A 110 3.15 -2.23 6.66
CA ALA A 110 2.92 -1.79 8.04
C ALA A 110 3.86 -0.59 8.28
N PRO A 111 3.71 0.18 9.38
CA PRO A 111 4.58 1.31 9.66
C PRO A 111 6.03 0.91 9.97
N ASN A 112 6.22 -0.24 10.63
CA ASN A 112 7.54 -0.76 11.00
C ASN A 112 7.91 -2.02 10.18
N PRO A 113 9.22 -2.27 9.98
CA PRO A 113 9.69 -3.39 9.17
C PRO A 113 9.35 -4.78 9.71
N GLU A 114 9.34 -4.97 11.03
CA GLU A 114 9.00 -6.24 11.65
C GLU A 114 7.56 -6.65 11.33
N ASP A 115 6.61 -5.73 11.50
CA ASP A 115 5.20 -5.95 11.21
C ASP A 115 4.92 -6.04 9.70
N ALA A 116 5.69 -5.34 8.86
CA ALA A 116 5.55 -5.38 7.41
C ALA A 116 5.67 -6.81 6.85
N PHE A 117 6.41 -7.67 7.55
CA PHE A 117 6.72 -9.05 7.15
C PHE A 117 6.32 -10.08 8.21
N SER A 118 5.44 -9.74 9.15
CA SER A 118 4.91 -10.65 10.18
C SER A 118 3.77 -11.55 9.68
N GLU A 119 3.17 -11.21 8.54
CA GLU A 119 2.08 -11.95 7.91
C GLU A 119 2.52 -12.73 6.65
N GLU A 120 1.63 -13.57 6.12
CA GLU A 120 1.82 -14.20 4.81
C GLU A 120 1.90 -13.15 3.67
N PRO A 121 2.61 -13.45 2.56
CA PRO A 121 3.37 -14.69 2.30
C PRO A 121 4.80 -14.70 2.89
N PHE A 122 5.18 -13.67 3.66
CA PHE A 122 6.56 -13.52 4.14
C PHE A 122 6.84 -14.38 5.37
N ARG A 123 5.87 -14.47 6.28
CA ARG A 123 5.99 -15.25 7.52
C ARG A 123 6.41 -16.71 7.27
N SER A 124 5.77 -17.39 6.31
CA SER A 124 6.11 -18.78 5.95
C SER A 124 7.51 -18.96 5.38
N GLN A 125 8.16 -17.89 4.93
CA GLN A 125 9.54 -17.89 4.42
C GLN A 125 10.54 -17.26 5.40
N GLY A 126 10.18 -17.15 6.69
CA GLY A 126 11.04 -16.65 7.76
C GLY A 126 10.85 -15.17 8.12
N GLY A 127 9.89 -14.48 7.49
CA GLY A 127 9.47 -13.13 7.84
C GLY A 127 10.60 -12.09 7.80
N TYR A 128 10.51 -11.10 8.70
CA TYR A 128 11.51 -10.03 8.81
C TYR A 128 12.93 -10.56 9.02
N ASN A 129 13.10 -11.59 9.85
CA ASN A 129 14.44 -12.14 10.15
C ASN A 129 15.13 -12.73 8.91
N MET A 130 14.37 -13.38 8.01
CA MET A 130 14.92 -13.82 6.74
C MET A 130 15.32 -12.62 5.89
N LEU A 131 14.43 -11.64 5.72
CA LEU A 131 14.70 -10.46 4.89
C LEU A 131 15.86 -9.63 5.44
N LYS A 132 16.02 -9.52 6.76
CA LYS A 132 17.18 -8.88 7.40
C LYS A 132 18.49 -9.59 7.08
N ARG A 133 18.50 -10.92 6.97
CA ARG A 133 19.70 -11.66 6.51
C ARG A 133 19.99 -11.42 5.02
N GLU A 134 18.95 -11.29 4.20
CA GLU A 134 19.08 -11.08 2.75
C GLU A 134 19.48 -9.65 2.37
N PHE A 135 19.01 -8.65 3.12
CA PHE A 135 19.17 -7.24 2.79
C PHE A 135 20.08 -6.49 3.78
N GLY A 136 20.42 -7.07 4.93
CA GLY A 136 21.15 -6.38 5.99
C GLY A 136 20.39 -5.14 6.47
N ASP A 137 21.11 -4.05 6.69
CA ASP A 137 20.56 -2.78 7.16
C ASP A 137 19.63 -2.08 6.14
N TYR A 138 19.61 -2.55 4.88
CA TYR A 138 18.73 -1.99 3.86
C TYR A 138 17.26 -2.38 4.03
N ILE A 139 16.93 -3.43 4.80
CA ILE A 139 15.54 -3.89 4.91
C ILE A 139 14.62 -2.81 5.48
N ASP A 140 15.09 -2.08 6.49
CA ASP A 140 14.34 -0.99 7.10
C ASP A 140 14.15 0.15 6.08
N LYS A 141 15.23 0.52 5.37
CA LYS A 141 15.18 1.55 4.33
C LYS A 141 14.22 1.18 3.19
N ILE A 142 14.14 -0.09 2.81
CA ILE A 142 13.18 -0.58 1.82
C ILE A 142 11.74 -0.30 2.27
N VAL A 143 11.39 -0.69 3.50
CA VAL A 143 10.03 -0.49 4.04
C VAL A 143 9.67 0.98 4.12
N TYR A 144 10.56 1.81 4.66
CA TYR A 144 10.29 3.24 4.77
C TYR A 144 10.17 3.92 3.39
N THR A 145 11.02 3.56 2.44
CA THR A 145 10.95 4.08 1.06
C THR A 145 9.62 3.74 0.40
N ILE A 146 9.13 2.51 0.58
CA ILE A 146 7.82 2.10 0.06
C ILE A 146 6.72 2.97 0.68
N ASN A 147 6.70 3.05 2.02
CA ASN A 147 5.67 3.76 2.75
C ASN A 147 5.65 5.27 2.44
N GLU A 148 6.81 5.89 2.22
CA GLU A 148 6.93 7.29 1.81
C GLU A 148 6.42 7.56 0.40
N HIS A 149 6.54 6.60 -0.52
CA HIS A 149 6.26 6.81 -1.94
C HIS A 149 4.95 6.20 -2.45
N LEU A 150 4.25 5.37 -1.65
CA LEU A 150 2.94 4.85 -2.05
C LEU A 150 1.90 5.96 -2.19
N TYR A 151 1.76 6.83 -1.18
CA TYR A 151 0.68 7.85 -1.15
C TYR A 151 1.21 9.27 -0.99
N ILE A 152 2.39 9.54 -1.56
CA ILE A 152 2.87 10.91 -1.70
C ILE A 152 1.88 11.70 -2.58
N SER A 153 1.38 12.83 -2.06
CA SER A 153 0.58 13.81 -2.79
C SER A 153 1.47 14.74 -3.58
#